data_AF-A0A7S4CSY2-F1
#
_entry.id   AF-A0A7S4CSY2-F1
#
_cell.length_a   1.000
_cell.length_b   1.000
_cell.length_c   1.000
_cell.angle_alpha   90.00
_cell.angle_beta   90.00
_cell.angle_gamma   90.00
#
_symmetry.space_group_name_H-M   'P 1'
#
loop_
_entity.id
_entity.type
_entity.pdbx_description
1 polymer ?
#
loop_
_entity_poly.entity_id
_entity_poly.type
_entity_poly.pdbx_seq_one_letter_code
_entity_poly.pdbx_strand_id
1 'polypeptide(L)'
;KDYKEVVAKEKAEKDLEALQEVLKATASADPSFVTLGQLGRTRTATKKAMTPEDLQELERKRSFKLQALERQKTSALDTPEARRERDERRLSRLFRKWESAEYLSQSLPSEDDLGASSAGLQSATEDDEEGFDDGAGSVRHVSGDVTKPVTASAATDTDAQIIVHCVNNSGAWSGGGIFRAIDALCTDVGIYYGAAKENQDLRLGDAHCIQSSPTSYVTLLVAQRSSTASSTSGGTVDFGYLEAALRRLQLLCRKLQLGRPLESAPGSGGSFRRKGTGGTPDAGTPPAP
;
A
#
# COMPACT_ATOMS: atom_id res chain seq x y z
N LYS A 1 -32.64 9.04 13.66
CA LYS A 1 -32.82 10.24 12.79
C LYS A 1 -31.82 11.27 13.27
N ASP A 2 -30.93 11.68 12.38
CA ASP A 2 -29.62 12.24 12.71
C ASP A 2 -29.75 13.68 13.26
N TYR A 3 -29.42 13.88 14.53
CA TYR A 3 -29.61 15.14 15.26
C TYR A 3 -28.89 16.31 14.57
N LYS A 4 -27.80 16.02 13.87
CA LYS A 4 -27.03 17.00 13.09
C LYS A 4 -27.80 17.56 11.89
N GLU A 5 -28.65 16.75 11.27
CA GLU A 5 -29.43 17.14 10.09
C GLU A 5 -30.60 18.05 10.48
N VAL A 6 -31.19 17.82 11.66
CA VAL A 6 -32.24 18.67 12.23
C VAL A 6 -31.68 20.05 12.57
N VAL A 7 -30.52 20.11 13.23
CA VAL A 7 -29.87 21.39 13.58
C VAL A 7 -29.44 22.18 12.33
N ALA A 8 -28.98 21.49 11.28
CA ALA A 8 -28.61 22.15 10.03
C ALA A 8 -29.82 22.74 9.30
N LYS A 9 -30.97 22.06 9.30
CA LYS A 9 -32.22 22.58 8.72
C LYS A 9 -32.76 23.77 9.50
N GLU A 10 -32.76 23.71 10.83
CA GLU A 10 -33.27 24.80 11.67
C GLU A 10 -32.42 26.08 11.51
N LYS A 11 -31.10 25.92 11.36
CA LYS A 11 -30.21 27.05 11.07
C LYS A 11 -30.50 27.66 9.70
N ALA A 12 -30.73 26.84 8.68
CA ALA A 12 -31.03 27.31 7.33
C ALA A 12 -32.39 28.05 7.26
N GLU A 13 -33.40 27.61 8.03
CA GLU A 13 -34.69 28.31 8.13
C GLU A 13 -34.54 29.67 8.81
N LYS A 14 -33.79 29.76 9.91
CA LYS A 14 -33.50 31.04 10.58
C LYS A 14 -32.74 32.03 9.69
N ASP A 15 -31.77 31.53 8.91
CA ASP A 15 -31.01 32.37 7.98
C ASP A 15 -31.88 32.87 6.81
N LEU A 16 -32.85 32.07 6.34
CA LEU A 16 -33.82 32.46 5.32
C LEU A 16 -34.79 33.53 5.83
N GLU A 17 -35.27 33.38 7.07
CA GLU A 17 -36.16 34.33 7.71
C GLU A 17 -35.47 35.69 7.93
N ALA A 18 -34.21 35.68 8.38
CA ALA A 18 -33.40 36.89 8.52
C ALA A 18 -33.19 37.61 7.17
N LEU A 19 -32.97 36.87 6.07
CA LEU A 19 -32.85 37.47 4.74
C LEU A 19 -34.18 38.07 4.25
N GLN A 20 -35.30 37.43 4.53
CA GLN A 20 -36.62 37.98 4.18
C GLN A 20 -36.94 39.24 4.99
N GLU A 21 -36.49 39.32 6.24
CA GLU A 21 -36.65 40.50 7.09
C GLU A 21 -35.83 41.68 6.56
N VAL A 22 -34.56 41.46 6.18
CA VAL A 22 -33.72 42.48 5.54
C VAL A 22 -34.34 42.96 4.22
N LEU A 23 -34.88 42.05 3.41
CA LEU A 23 -35.52 42.42 2.14
C LEU A 23 -36.76 43.29 2.37
N LYS A 24 -37.60 42.94 3.35
CA LYS A 24 -38.78 43.73 3.75
C LYS A 24 -38.38 45.11 4.28
N ALA A 25 -37.34 45.18 5.10
CA ALA A 25 -36.81 46.45 5.61
C ALA A 25 -36.26 47.35 4.49
N THR A 26 -35.66 46.78 3.44
CA THR A 26 -35.22 47.55 2.26
C THR A 26 -36.36 47.92 1.32
N ALA A 27 -37.49 47.22 1.36
CA ALA A 27 -38.66 47.48 0.53
C ALA A 27 -39.61 48.54 1.13
N SER A 28 -39.58 48.74 2.45
CA SER A 28 -40.44 49.72 3.14
C SER A 28 -39.75 51.04 3.47
N ALA A 29 -38.50 51.25 3.05
CA ALA A 29 -37.78 52.49 3.27
C ALA A 29 -37.95 53.44 2.07
N ASP A 30 -38.43 54.66 2.33
CA ASP A 30 -38.40 55.77 1.37
C ASP A 30 -36.96 56.01 0.89
N PRO A 31 -36.72 56.31 -0.40
CA PRO A 31 -35.37 56.42 -0.98
C PRO A 31 -34.60 57.67 -0.53
N SER A 32 -35.12 58.43 0.43
CA SER A 32 -34.44 59.59 1.02
C SER A 32 -34.14 59.31 2.48
N PHE A 33 -32.83 59.25 2.79
CA PHE A 33 -32.23 59.25 4.12
C PHE A 33 -31.76 57.88 4.66
N VAL A 34 -30.59 57.47 4.18
CA VAL A 34 -29.64 56.70 5.00
C VAL A 34 -28.36 57.52 5.06
N THR A 35 -28.15 58.27 6.14
CA THR A 35 -26.84 58.82 6.47
C THR A 35 -25.92 57.69 6.89
N LEU A 36 -25.18 57.15 5.92
CA LEU A 36 -24.01 56.31 6.14
C LEU A 36 -22.85 57.19 6.66
N GLY A 37 -22.99 57.69 7.88
CA GLY A 37 -21.87 58.19 8.66
C GLY A 37 -21.23 57.01 9.36
N GLN A 38 -19.93 56.82 9.13
CA GLN A 38 -19.06 55.81 9.75
C GLN A 38 -19.12 54.40 9.14
N LEU A 39 -18.53 54.24 7.95
CA LEU A 39 -17.50 53.21 7.73
C LEU A 39 -16.61 53.64 6.54
N GLY A 40 -15.34 53.27 6.61
CA GLY A 40 -14.24 53.86 5.86
C GLY A 40 -14.43 53.99 4.35
N ARG A 41 -13.92 55.12 3.83
CA ARG A 41 -13.73 55.39 2.41
C ARG A 41 -12.94 54.25 1.76
N THR A 42 -13.58 53.48 0.89
CA THR A 42 -12.87 52.81 -0.22
C THR A 42 -13.62 53.05 -1.52
N ARG A 43 -13.03 53.92 -2.34
CA ARG A 43 -13.12 54.07 -3.81
C ARG A 43 -14.47 53.68 -4.43
N THR A 44 -15.26 54.71 -4.76
CA THR A 44 -16.35 54.64 -5.74
C THR A 44 -15.81 54.13 -7.07
N ALA A 45 -15.99 52.83 -7.34
CA ALA A 45 -15.79 52.28 -8.67
C ALA A 45 -16.90 52.81 -9.58
N THR A 46 -16.54 53.69 -10.50
CA THR A 46 -17.40 54.08 -11.63
C THR A 46 -17.82 52.82 -12.39
N LYS A 47 -19.11 52.49 -12.40
CA LYS A 47 -19.67 51.38 -13.18
C LYS A 47 -19.46 51.67 -14.66
N LYS A 48 -18.37 51.14 -15.25
CA LYS A 48 -18.20 51.09 -16.71
C LYS A 48 -19.32 50.22 -17.27
N ALA A 49 -20.12 50.75 -18.18
CA ALA A 49 -21.12 49.98 -18.91
C ALA A 49 -20.40 48.86 -19.67
N MET A 50 -20.73 47.61 -19.32
CA MET A 50 -20.04 46.42 -19.80
C MET A 50 -20.37 46.19 -21.27
N THR A 51 -19.35 46.08 -22.11
CA THR A 51 -19.57 45.79 -23.54
C THR A 51 -20.07 44.34 -23.69
N PRO A 52 -20.79 43.99 -24.77
CA PRO A 52 -21.24 42.62 -25.01
C PRO A 52 -20.08 41.59 -25.06
N GLU A 53 -18.87 42.02 -25.41
CA GLU A 53 -17.67 41.18 -25.39
C GLU A 53 -17.17 40.89 -23.95
N ASP A 54 -17.21 41.90 -23.08
CA ASP A 54 -16.84 41.76 -21.66
C ASP A 54 -17.76 40.77 -20.92
N LEU A 55 -19.03 40.66 -21.33
CA LEU A 55 -19.99 39.70 -20.77
C LEU A 55 -19.64 38.25 -21.14
N GLN A 56 -19.26 37.98 -22.39
CA GLN A 56 -18.84 36.64 -22.83
C GLN A 56 -17.56 36.17 -22.12
N GLU A 57 -16.60 37.07 -21.91
CA GLU A 57 -15.38 36.71 -21.19
C GLU A 57 -15.67 36.37 -19.71
N LEU A 58 -16.62 37.09 -19.09
CA LEU A 58 -17.05 36.82 -17.73
C LEU A 58 -17.81 35.51 -17.61
N GLU A 59 -18.63 35.16 -18.60
CA GLU A 59 -19.27 33.85 -18.70
C GLU A 59 -18.25 32.73 -18.87
N ARG A 60 -17.22 32.92 -19.72
CA ARG A 60 -16.09 31.97 -19.84
C ARG A 60 -15.34 31.79 -18.53
N LYS A 61 -15.09 32.88 -17.80
CA LYS A 61 -14.44 32.82 -16.48
C LYS A 61 -15.31 32.14 -15.44
N ARG A 62 -16.63 32.39 -15.45
CA ARG A 62 -17.59 31.73 -14.56
C ARG A 62 -17.71 30.24 -14.87
N SER A 63 -17.82 29.86 -16.14
CA SER A 63 -17.91 28.46 -16.56
C SER A 63 -16.62 27.70 -16.25
N PHE A 64 -15.46 28.29 -16.51
CA PHE A 64 -14.16 27.72 -16.12
C PHE A 64 -14.06 27.50 -14.61
N LYS A 65 -14.50 28.48 -13.81
CA LYS A 65 -14.47 28.39 -12.34
C LYS A 65 -15.44 27.33 -11.80
N LEU A 66 -16.63 27.21 -12.39
CA LEU A 66 -17.60 26.16 -12.04
C LEU A 66 -17.06 24.78 -12.39
N GLN A 67 -16.45 24.61 -13.57
CA GLN A 67 -15.83 23.34 -13.97
C GLN A 67 -14.69 22.94 -13.03
N ALA A 68 -13.88 23.91 -12.57
CA ALA A 68 -12.81 23.66 -11.62
C ALA A 68 -13.36 23.22 -10.24
N LEU A 69 -14.43 23.87 -9.76
CA LEU A 69 -15.10 23.51 -8.51
C LEU A 69 -15.77 22.13 -8.60
N GLU A 70 -16.36 21.78 -9.73
CA GLU A 70 -16.97 20.48 -9.95
C GLU A 70 -15.93 19.36 -10.00
N ARG A 71 -14.79 19.57 -10.68
CA ARG A 71 -13.64 18.67 -10.63
C ARG A 71 -13.10 18.52 -9.21
N GLN A 72 -13.05 19.61 -8.45
CA GLN A 72 -12.60 19.56 -7.06
C GLN A 72 -13.59 18.76 -6.20
N LYS A 73 -14.91 18.94 -6.41
CA LYS A 73 -15.96 18.22 -5.70
C LYS A 73 -15.99 16.73 -6.03
N THR A 74 -15.84 16.36 -7.31
CA THR A 74 -15.79 14.94 -7.72
C THR A 74 -14.49 14.27 -7.27
N SER A 75 -13.36 14.99 -7.27
CA SER A 75 -12.11 14.47 -6.70
C SER A 75 -12.12 14.36 -5.17
N ALA A 76 -12.99 15.14 -4.50
CA ALA A 76 -13.16 15.12 -3.04
C ALA A 76 -14.23 14.12 -2.56
N LEU A 77 -15.07 13.61 -3.46
CA LEU A 77 -16.00 12.51 -3.19
C LEU A 77 -15.22 11.19 -3.17
N ASP A 78 -14.57 10.94 -2.04
CA ASP A 78 -13.75 9.76 -1.77
C ASP A 78 -14.66 8.55 -1.43
N THR A 79 -15.53 8.18 -2.37
CA THR A 79 -16.42 7.03 -2.21
C THR A 79 -15.61 5.73 -2.19
N PRO A 80 -16.06 4.69 -1.46
CA PRO A 80 -15.34 3.41 -1.44
C PRO A 80 -15.20 2.80 -2.85
N GLU A 81 -16.16 3.03 -3.73
CA GLU A 81 -16.10 2.60 -5.14
C GLU A 81 -15.04 3.35 -5.94
N ALA A 82 -14.94 4.67 -5.80
CA ALA A 82 -13.90 5.46 -6.48
C ALA A 82 -12.48 5.08 -6.00
N ARG A 83 -12.34 4.72 -4.71
CA ARG A 83 -11.08 4.17 -4.18
C ARG A 83 -10.74 2.82 -4.82
N ARG A 84 -11.69 1.89 -4.86
CA ARG A 84 -11.52 0.57 -5.50
C ARG A 84 -11.13 0.71 -6.97
N GLU A 85 -11.81 1.55 -7.74
CA GLU A 85 -11.48 1.78 -9.15
C GLU A 85 -10.06 2.34 -9.31
N ARG A 86 -9.64 3.26 -8.43
CA ARG A 86 -8.28 3.81 -8.43
C ARG A 86 -7.24 2.74 -8.11
N ASP A 87 -7.52 1.87 -7.14
CA ASP A 87 -6.64 0.78 -6.73
C ASP A 87 -6.54 -0.28 -7.84
N GLU A 88 -7.65 -0.66 -8.46
CA GLU A 88 -7.68 -1.54 -9.64
C GLU A 88 -6.85 -0.96 -10.77
N ARG A 89 -7.04 0.32 -11.13
CA ARG A 89 -6.22 0.99 -12.16
C ARG A 89 -4.75 1.01 -11.81
N ARG A 90 -4.40 1.15 -10.52
CA ARG A 90 -3.01 1.09 -10.05
C ARG A 90 -2.47 -0.32 -10.21
N LEU A 91 -3.22 -1.33 -9.77
CA LEU A 91 -2.85 -2.74 -9.90
C LEU A 91 -2.68 -3.13 -11.36
N SER A 92 -3.58 -2.73 -12.27
CA SER A 92 -3.44 -3.02 -13.70
C SER A 92 -2.16 -2.43 -14.30
N ARG A 93 -1.76 -1.22 -13.88
CA ARG A 93 -0.49 -0.62 -14.31
C ARG A 93 0.71 -1.37 -13.77
N LEU A 94 0.64 -1.83 -12.51
CA LEU A 94 1.70 -2.65 -11.89
C LEU A 94 1.82 -3.99 -12.61
N PHE A 95 0.72 -4.71 -12.84
CA PHE A 95 0.74 -5.99 -13.55
C PHE A 95 1.32 -5.86 -14.96
N ARG A 96 0.93 -4.83 -15.72
CA ARG A 96 1.51 -4.58 -17.05
C ARG A 96 3.02 -4.30 -16.98
N LYS A 97 3.46 -3.59 -15.93
CA LYS A 97 4.89 -3.36 -15.69
C LYS A 97 5.60 -4.67 -15.38
N TRP A 98 5.05 -5.48 -14.50
CA TRP A 98 5.62 -6.77 -14.09
C TRP A 98 5.72 -7.74 -15.27
N GLU A 99 4.68 -7.82 -16.10
CA GLU A 99 4.67 -8.62 -17.32
C GLU A 99 5.78 -8.18 -18.28
N SER A 100 5.94 -6.87 -18.50
CA SER A 100 7.00 -6.34 -19.37
C SER A 100 8.42 -6.54 -18.82
N ALA A 101 8.55 -6.67 -17.50
CA ALA A 101 9.82 -6.88 -16.80
C ALA A 101 10.11 -8.36 -16.53
N GLU A 102 9.23 -9.28 -16.97
CA GLU A 102 9.27 -10.71 -16.64
C GLU A 102 9.42 -10.95 -15.12
N TYR A 103 8.81 -10.07 -14.32
CA TYR A 103 8.90 -10.06 -12.86
C TYR A 103 7.76 -10.87 -12.24
N LEU A 104 8.11 -11.76 -11.32
CA LEU A 104 7.16 -12.52 -10.51
C LEU A 104 7.26 -12.08 -9.06
N SER A 105 6.16 -11.57 -8.53
CA SER A 105 6.06 -11.20 -7.12
C SER A 105 6.09 -12.44 -6.23
N GLN A 106 6.89 -12.38 -5.17
CA GLN A 106 6.91 -13.35 -4.08
C GLN A 106 6.18 -12.81 -2.84
N SER A 107 5.34 -11.78 -3.01
CA SER A 107 4.55 -11.19 -1.93
C SER A 107 3.47 -12.17 -1.45
N LEU A 108 3.37 -12.32 -0.13
CA LEU A 108 2.33 -13.11 0.51
C LEU A 108 1.01 -12.33 0.49
N PRO A 109 -0.10 -13.00 0.15
CA PRO A 109 -1.41 -12.37 0.11
C PRO A 109 -1.84 -11.94 1.51
N SER A 110 -2.55 -10.82 1.60
CA SER A 110 -3.25 -10.42 2.82
C SER A 110 -4.58 -11.15 2.99
N GLU A 111 -5.18 -11.04 4.17
CA GLU A 111 -6.54 -11.53 4.42
C GLU A 111 -7.56 -10.85 3.49
N ASP A 112 -7.38 -9.55 3.20
CA ASP A 112 -8.22 -8.79 2.28
C ASP A 112 -8.10 -9.31 0.83
N ASP A 113 -6.91 -9.75 0.42
CA ASP A 113 -6.65 -10.26 -0.93
C ASP A 113 -7.33 -11.62 -1.19
N LEU A 114 -7.55 -12.41 -0.14
CA LEU A 114 -8.14 -13.76 -0.24
C LEU A 114 -9.68 -13.77 -0.27
N GLY A 115 -10.32 -12.64 0.06
CA GLY A 115 -11.78 -12.47 0.01
C GLY A 115 -12.59 -13.49 0.82
N ALA A 116 -13.91 -13.53 0.58
CA ALA A 116 -14.86 -14.44 1.24
C ALA A 116 -14.69 -15.93 0.88
N SER A 117 -13.78 -16.27 -0.05
CA SER A 117 -13.42 -17.67 -0.36
C SER A 117 -12.52 -18.30 0.70
N SER A 118 -12.08 -17.51 1.69
CA SER A 118 -11.31 -17.97 2.84
C SER A 118 -12.18 -18.46 4.01
N ALA A 119 -13.48 -18.73 3.84
CA ALA A 119 -14.35 -19.21 4.91
C ALA A 119 -13.84 -20.48 5.64
N GLY A 120 -12.97 -21.30 5.01
CA GLY A 120 -12.27 -22.42 5.65
C GLY A 120 -10.95 -22.08 6.35
N LEU A 121 -10.47 -20.84 6.23
CA LEU A 121 -9.30 -20.27 6.91
C LEU A 121 -9.72 -19.26 8.00
N GLN A 122 -10.90 -18.65 7.85
CA GLN A 122 -11.53 -17.68 8.78
C GLN A 122 -12.19 -18.34 9.99
N SER A 123 -12.58 -19.62 9.93
CA SER A 123 -13.16 -20.31 11.10
C SER A 123 -12.14 -20.61 12.21
N ALA A 124 -10.86 -20.30 12.00
CA ALA A 124 -9.75 -20.58 12.91
C ALA A 124 -9.15 -19.30 13.51
N THR A 125 -9.94 -18.22 13.56
CA THR A 125 -9.55 -16.94 14.18
C THR A 125 -10.53 -16.48 15.26
N GLU A 126 -11.79 -16.91 15.23
CA GLU A 126 -12.76 -16.59 16.29
C GLU A 126 -12.89 -17.71 17.34
N ASP A 127 -12.67 -18.98 16.97
CA ASP A 127 -12.74 -20.14 17.89
C ASP A 127 -11.37 -20.63 18.40
N ASP A 128 -10.25 -20.06 17.91
CA ASP A 128 -8.88 -20.49 18.23
C ASP A 128 -8.15 -19.53 19.21
N GLU A 129 -8.83 -18.54 19.78
CA GLU A 129 -8.27 -17.82 20.95
C GLU A 129 -8.30 -18.69 22.22
N GLU A 130 -9.10 -19.77 22.25
CA GLU A 130 -9.13 -20.74 23.35
C GLU A 130 -8.29 -22.01 23.09
N GLY A 131 -7.60 -22.09 21.94
CA GLY A 131 -6.88 -23.28 21.48
C GLY A 131 -5.35 -23.17 21.39
N PHE A 132 -4.77 -22.04 21.80
CA PHE A 132 -3.31 -21.92 21.86
C PHE A 132 -2.81 -22.64 23.13
N ASP A 133 -2.51 -23.93 22.99
CA ASP A 133 -1.85 -24.74 24.03
C ASP A 133 -0.60 -23.98 24.54
N ASP A 134 -0.68 -23.51 25.78
CA ASP A 134 0.34 -22.72 26.50
C ASP A 134 1.71 -23.43 26.59
N GLY A 135 1.82 -24.67 26.10
CA GLY A 135 3.04 -25.47 26.04
C GLY A 135 3.77 -25.48 24.69
N ALA A 136 3.12 -25.20 23.55
CA ALA A 136 3.70 -25.37 22.21
C ALA A 136 4.27 -24.08 21.57
N GLY A 137 3.95 -22.91 22.15
CA GLY A 137 4.23 -21.59 21.56
C GLY A 137 5.39 -20.79 22.17
N SER A 138 6.21 -21.38 23.05
CA SER A 138 7.30 -20.65 23.70
C SER A 138 8.43 -20.32 22.72
N VAL A 139 8.76 -19.02 22.58
CA VAL A 139 9.94 -18.56 21.84
C VAL A 139 11.20 -19.13 22.50
N ARG A 140 11.95 -19.96 21.76
CA ARG A 140 13.23 -20.52 22.23
C ARG A 140 14.37 -19.60 21.82
N HIS A 141 15.14 -19.16 22.80
CA HIS A 141 16.38 -18.42 22.56
C HIS A 141 17.54 -19.40 22.42
N VAL A 142 18.26 -19.31 21.30
CA VAL A 142 19.42 -20.14 21.00
C VAL A 142 20.57 -19.25 20.53
N SER A 143 21.80 -19.61 20.87
CA SER A 143 23.01 -18.95 20.36
C SER A 143 23.53 -19.72 19.15
N GLY A 144 23.63 -19.08 17.99
CA GLY A 144 24.09 -19.73 16.77
C GLY A 144 23.92 -18.87 15.51
N ASP A 145 24.09 -19.52 14.36
CA ASP A 145 23.88 -18.93 13.03
C ASP A 145 22.42 -19.13 12.60
N VAL A 146 21.72 -18.02 12.36
CA VAL A 146 20.30 -18.01 11.96
C VAL A 146 20.09 -18.70 10.60
N THR A 147 21.12 -18.76 9.75
CA THR A 147 21.06 -19.45 8.45
C THR A 147 21.10 -20.98 8.57
N LYS A 148 21.35 -21.50 9.78
CA LYS A 148 21.41 -22.93 10.09
C LYS A 148 20.48 -23.23 11.27
N PRO A 149 19.15 -23.14 11.07
CA PRO A 149 18.19 -23.31 12.14
C PRO A 149 18.32 -24.70 12.78
N VAL A 150 18.38 -24.73 14.12
CA VAL A 150 18.46 -25.96 14.90
C VAL A 150 17.07 -26.56 15.02
N THR A 151 16.81 -27.64 14.30
CA THR A 151 15.59 -28.43 14.51
C THR A 151 15.73 -29.19 15.83
N ALA A 152 14.75 -29.04 16.72
CA ALA A 152 14.71 -29.80 17.98
C ALA A 152 14.49 -31.31 17.74
N SER A 153 14.09 -31.66 16.51
CA SER A 153 13.90 -33.01 16.02
C SER A 153 14.71 -33.15 14.73
N ALA A 154 15.81 -33.90 14.79
CA ALA A 154 16.48 -34.43 13.61
C ALA A 154 15.71 -35.63 13.00
N ALA A 155 14.40 -35.79 13.30
CA ALA A 155 13.67 -37.03 13.05
C ALA A 155 12.71 -37.01 11.85
N THR A 156 12.55 -35.89 11.14
CA THR A 156 11.75 -35.90 9.90
C THR A 156 12.25 -34.83 8.92
N ASP A 157 12.71 -35.25 7.74
CA ASP A 157 13.11 -34.41 6.59
C ASP A 157 11.93 -33.58 5.98
N THR A 158 10.80 -33.46 6.70
CA THR A 158 9.54 -32.91 6.20
C THR A 158 9.18 -31.54 6.76
N ASP A 159 9.88 -31.04 7.79
CA ASP A 159 9.48 -29.79 8.44
C ASP A 159 10.07 -28.57 7.71
N ALA A 160 9.20 -27.72 7.18
CA ALA A 160 9.59 -26.48 6.52
C ALA A 160 10.22 -25.49 7.51
N GLN A 161 11.41 -25.00 7.20
CA GLN A 161 12.15 -24.01 7.99
C GLN A 161 11.97 -22.63 7.38
N ILE A 162 11.65 -21.63 8.19
CA ILE A 162 11.44 -20.26 7.72
C ILE A 162 12.36 -19.31 8.50
N ILE A 163 13.26 -18.65 7.78
CA ILE A 163 14.12 -17.60 8.31
C ILE A 163 13.41 -16.26 8.09
N VAL A 164 13.12 -15.54 9.16
CA VAL A 164 12.37 -14.28 9.09
C VAL A 164 13.31 -13.10 9.34
N HIS A 165 13.28 -12.11 8.46
CA HIS A 165 14.07 -10.88 8.62
C HIS A 165 13.26 -9.62 8.28
N CYS A 166 13.35 -8.61 9.15
CA CYS A 166 12.71 -7.31 8.93
C CYS A 166 13.59 -6.42 8.04
N VAL A 167 13.00 -5.89 6.97
CA VAL A 167 13.65 -5.02 6.00
C VAL A 167 12.88 -3.71 5.83
N ASN A 168 13.53 -2.72 5.22
CA ASN A 168 12.87 -1.50 4.78
C ASN A 168 12.27 -1.69 3.37
N ASN A 169 11.81 -0.60 2.76
CA ASN A 169 11.32 -0.60 1.38
C ASN A 169 12.28 0.10 0.41
N SER A 170 13.58 0.15 0.75
CA SER A 170 14.57 0.88 -0.05
C SER A 170 15.01 0.12 -1.29
N GLY A 171 14.96 -1.22 -1.27
CA GLY A 171 15.58 -2.06 -2.30
C GLY A 171 17.11 -2.16 -2.20
N ALA A 172 17.74 -1.45 -1.25
CA ALA A 172 19.17 -1.52 -1.05
C ALA A 172 19.54 -2.74 -0.20
N TRP A 173 20.27 -3.67 -0.78
CA TRP A 173 20.78 -4.86 -0.09
C TRP A 173 22.21 -4.61 0.41
N SER A 174 22.44 -4.73 1.71
CA SER A 174 23.74 -4.41 2.30
C SER A 174 24.68 -5.63 2.29
N GLY A 175 25.99 -5.43 2.08
CA GLY A 175 26.97 -6.52 2.08
C GLY A 175 27.43 -6.99 3.47
N GLY A 176 26.68 -6.69 4.53
CA GLY A 176 27.10 -6.93 5.92
C GLY A 176 26.02 -7.57 6.80
N GLY A 177 26.41 -8.03 7.98
CA GLY A 177 25.49 -8.59 8.98
C GLY A 177 24.65 -9.75 8.45
N ILE A 178 23.36 -9.76 8.81
CA ILE A 178 22.42 -10.81 8.41
C ILE A 178 22.16 -10.84 6.91
N PHE A 179 22.26 -9.71 6.20
CA PHE A 179 22.10 -9.66 4.74
C PHE A 179 23.17 -10.52 4.04
N ARG A 180 24.44 -10.38 4.46
CA ARG A 180 25.53 -11.21 3.94
C ARG A 180 25.36 -12.69 4.29
N ALA A 181 24.83 -12.99 5.49
CA ALA A 181 24.56 -14.37 5.89
C ALA A 181 23.46 -14.99 5.00
N ILE A 182 22.38 -14.24 4.74
CA ILE A 182 21.31 -14.65 3.82
C ILE A 182 21.84 -14.82 2.39
N ASP A 183 22.70 -13.93 1.89
CA ASP A 183 23.30 -14.09 0.56
C ASP A 183 24.16 -15.34 0.44
N ALA A 184 24.88 -15.70 1.50
CA ALA A 184 25.65 -16.94 1.54
C ALA A 184 24.75 -18.18 1.52
N LEU A 185 23.50 -18.07 1.99
CA LEU A 185 22.48 -19.11 1.93
C LEU A 185 21.78 -19.14 0.56
N CYS A 186 21.37 -17.99 0.04
CA CYS A 186 20.64 -17.83 -1.22
C CYS A 186 20.86 -16.44 -1.81
N THR A 187 21.65 -16.37 -2.88
CA THR A 187 21.96 -15.12 -3.61
C THR A 187 20.72 -14.48 -4.24
N ASP A 188 19.68 -15.28 -4.52
CA ASP A 188 18.49 -14.82 -5.23
C ASP A 188 17.65 -13.88 -4.34
N VAL A 189 17.80 -13.94 -3.01
CA VAL A 189 17.04 -13.07 -2.09
C VAL A 189 17.40 -11.60 -2.28
N GLY A 190 18.70 -11.28 -2.31
CA GLY A 190 19.16 -9.90 -2.53
C GLY A 190 18.80 -9.37 -3.91
N ILE A 191 18.92 -10.22 -4.95
CA ILE A 191 18.54 -9.89 -6.33
C ILE A 191 17.03 -9.61 -6.41
N TYR A 192 16.21 -10.49 -5.83
CA TYR A 192 14.76 -10.31 -5.78
C TYR A 192 14.38 -9.03 -5.04
N TYR A 193 15.01 -8.74 -3.89
CA TYR A 193 14.68 -7.54 -3.11
C TYR A 193 14.93 -6.25 -3.90
N GLY A 194 16.02 -6.19 -4.67
CA GLY A 194 16.27 -5.09 -5.62
C GLY A 194 15.20 -5.01 -6.71
N ALA A 195 14.90 -6.15 -7.37
CA ALA A 195 13.89 -6.22 -8.43
C ALA A 195 12.48 -5.84 -7.92
N ALA A 196 12.12 -6.23 -6.71
CA ALA A 196 10.85 -5.89 -6.06
C ALA A 196 10.73 -4.37 -5.86
N LYS A 197 11.82 -3.68 -5.53
CA LYS A 197 11.82 -2.22 -5.45
C LYS A 197 11.57 -1.58 -6.81
N GLU A 198 12.29 -2.01 -7.83
CA GLU A 198 12.16 -1.51 -9.19
C GLU A 198 10.73 -1.69 -9.71
N ASN A 199 10.11 -2.81 -9.37
CA ASN A 199 8.76 -3.16 -9.75
C ASN A 199 7.67 -2.61 -8.81
N GLN A 200 8.01 -1.75 -7.85
CA GLN A 200 7.08 -1.13 -6.89
C GLN A 200 6.28 -2.16 -6.05
N ASP A 201 6.91 -3.30 -5.79
CA ASP A 201 6.34 -4.42 -5.04
C ASP A 201 6.76 -4.45 -3.56
N LEU A 202 7.62 -3.52 -3.11
CA LEU A 202 8.00 -3.38 -1.70
C LEU A 202 7.11 -2.36 -0.97
N ARG A 203 5.97 -2.81 -0.43
CA ARG A 203 5.09 -1.97 0.40
C ARG A 203 5.25 -2.29 1.87
N LEU A 204 5.13 -1.27 2.73
CA LEU A 204 5.16 -1.48 4.17
C LEU A 204 3.98 -2.35 4.60
N GLY A 205 4.25 -3.34 5.45
CA GLY A 205 3.29 -4.36 5.88
C GLY A 205 3.16 -5.57 4.94
N ASP A 206 3.84 -5.57 3.80
CA ASP A 206 3.95 -6.75 2.95
C ASP A 206 5.03 -7.71 3.52
N ALA A 207 4.85 -9.00 3.24
CA ALA A 207 5.82 -10.05 3.54
C ALA A 207 6.14 -10.78 2.25
N HIS A 208 7.43 -11.01 1.94
CA HIS A 208 7.83 -11.74 0.75
C HIS A 208 8.53 -13.04 1.14
N CYS A 209 8.08 -14.18 0.61
CA CYS A 209 8.62 -15.49 0.95
C CYS A 209 9.35 -16.09 -0.26
N ILE A 210 10.64 -16.34 -0.10
CA ILE A 210 11.52 -16.82 -1.16
C ILE A 210 12.06 -18.17 -0.74
N GLN A 211 11.90 -19.17 -1.60
CA GLN A 211 12.41 -20.52 -1.33
C GLN A 211 13.93 -20.55 -1.55
N SER A 212 14.70 -20.88 -0.49
CA SER A 212 16.15 -21.03 -0.58
C SER A 212 16.57 -22.47 -0.83
N SER A 213 15.81 -23.44 -0.29
CA SER A 213 16.00 -24.88 -0.49
C SER A 213 14.63 -25.57 -0.53
N PRO A 214 14.52 -26.86 -0.90
CA PRO A 214 13.25 -27.58 -0.93
C PRO A 214 12.44 -27.49 0.38
N THR A 215 13.13 -27.40 1.52
CA THR A 215 12.54 -27.36 2.87
C THR A 215 12.82 -26.06 3.61
N SER A 216 13.53 -25.09 3.00
CA SER A 216 13.89 -23.83 3.66
C SER A 216 13.43 -22.62 2.87
N TYR A 217 12.90 -21.64 3.59
CA TYR A 217 12.39 -20.39 3.05
C TYR A 217 13.00 -19.20 3.81
N VAL A 218 13.19 -18.11 3.09
CA VAL A 218 13.58 -16.81 3.65
C VAL A 218 12.40 -15.85 3.46
N THR A 219 11.89 -15.30 4.55
CA THR A 219 10.80 -14.33 4.53
C THR A 219 11.30 -12.95 4.91
N LEU A 220 11.11 -12.00 4.00
CA LEU A 220 11.39 -10.58 4.21
C LEU A 220 10.11 -9.86 4.66
N LEU A 221 10.10 -9.35 5.89
CA LEU A 221 9.01 -8.55 6.43
C LEU A 221 9.30 -7.07 6.20
N VAL A 222 8.49 -6.41 5.37
CA VAL A 222 8.70 -5.00 5.00
C VAL A 222 8.10 -4.11 6.09
N ALA A 223 8.80 -3.97 7.21
CA ALA A 223 8.31 -3.29 8.41
C ALA A 223 9.20 -2.13 8.89
N GLN A 224 10.36 -1.92 8.28
CA GLN A 224 11.24 -0.80 8.66
C GLN A 224 10.93 0.44 7.84
N ARG A 225 10.71 1.56 8.53
CA ARG A 225 10.57 2.86 7.89
C ARG A 225 11.94 3.43 7.59
N SER A 226 12.20 3.74 6.32
CA SER A 226 13.37 4.53 5.94
C SER A 226 13.31 5.89 6.65
N SER A 227 14.29 6.17 7.51
CA SER A 227 14.50 7.52 8.05
C SER A 227 15.37 8.29 7.07
N THR A 228 14.83 9.37 6.51
CA THR A 228 15.63 10.32 5.71
C THR A 228 16.58 11.18 6.56
N ALA A 229 16.50 11.08 7.88
CA ALA A 229 17.22 11.95 8.82
C ALA A 229 18.56 11.38 9.31
N SER A 230 18.88 10.12 9.03
CA SER A 230 20.13 9.50 9.49
C SER A 230 20.84 8.75 8.38
N SER A 231 22.11 9.07 8.16
CA SER A 231 23.05 8.34 7.31
C SER A 231 23.36 6.93 7.80
N THR A 232 22.89 6.56 8.99
CA THR A 232 22.94 5.20 9.52
C THR A 232 21.82 4.39 8.86
N SER A 233 22.20 3.38 8.09
CA SER A 233 21.31 2.38 7.51
C SER A 233 20.61 1.59 8.62
N GLY A 234 19.55 2.14 9.18
CA GLY A 234 18.81 1.56 10.29
C GLY A 234 17.49 2.29 10.48
N GLY A 235 16.51 1.93 9.67
CA GLY A 235 15.14 2.41 9.85
C GLY A 235 14.53 1.86 11.15
N THR A 236 13.62 2.61 11.77
CA THR A 236 12.85 2.10 12.90
C THR A 236 11.85 1.05 12.41
N VAL A 237 11.78 -0.09 13.10
CA VAL A 237 10.72 -1.07 12.86
C VAL A 237 9.41 -0.48 13.37
N ASP A 238 8.42 -0.42 12.49
CA ASP A 238 7.07 0.00 12.82
C ASP A 238 6.25 -1.25 13.16
N PHE A 239 5.80 -1.33 14.41
CA PHE A 239 5.11 -2.51 14.92
C PHE A 239 3.78 -2.77 14.21
N GLY A 240 3.09 -1.74 13.73
CA GLY A 240 1.84 -1.94 12.98
C GLY A 240 2.07 -2.64 11.64
N TYR A 241 3.14 -2.27 10.94
CA TYR A 241 3.54 -2.96 9.71
C TYR A 241 4.17 -4.34 9.98
N LEU A 242 4.89 -4.50 11.09
CA LEU A 242 5.42 -5.80 11.49
C LEU A 242 4.29 -6.80 11.75
N GLU A 243 3.26 -6.39 12.50
CA GLU A 243 2.10 -7.22 12.79
C GLU A 243 1.38 -7.63 11.50
N ALA A 244 1.11 -6.67 10.61
CA ALA A 244 0.48 -6.96 9.32
C ALA A 244 1.27 -7.98 8.48
N ALA A 245 2.60 -7.84 8.45
CA ALA A 245 3.47 -8.77 7.72
C ALA A 245 3.51 -10.16 8.37
N LEU A 246 3.50 -10.25 9.70
CA LEU A 246 3.45 -11.51 10.44
C LEU A 246 2.11 -12.25 10.26
N ARG A 247 0.98 -11.54 10.20
CA ARG A 247 -0.33 -12.16 9.90
C ARG A 247 -0.31 -12.85 8.54
N ARG A 248 0.29 -12.21 7.52
CA ARG A 248 0.47 -12.84 6.19
C ARG A 248 1.36 -14.08 6.24
N LEU A 249 2.43 -14.04 7.02
CA LEU A 249 3.29 -15.20 7.24
C LEU A 249 2.55 -16.33 7.96
N GLN A 250 1.69 -16.01 8.94
CA GLN A 250 0.88 -17.01 9.64
C GLN A 250 -0.03 -17.77 8.67
N LEU A 251 -0.65 -17.07 7.70
CA LEU A 251 -1.45 -17.70 6.65
C LEU A 251 -0.63 -18.68 5.80
N LEU A 252 0.62 -18.32 5.47
CA LEU A 252 1.54 -19.22 4.78
C LEU A 252 1.88 -20.44 5.64
N CYS A 253 2.27 -20.24 6.91
CA CYS A 253 2.62 -21.34 7.81
C CYS A 253 1.47 -22.34 7.95
N ARG A 254 0.23 -21.85 8.10
CA ARG A 254 -0.97 -22.70 8.11
C ARG A 254 -1.10 -23.50 6.80
N LYS A 255 -0.89 -22.88 5.64
CA LYS A 255 -0.92 -23.58 4.33
C LYS A 255 0.16 -24.66 4.21
N LEU A 256 1.38 -24.37 4.67
CA LEU A 256 2.51 -25.32 4.64
C LEU A 256 2.29 -26.50 5.60
N GLN A 257 1.75 -26.25 6.80
CA GLN A 257 1.35 -27.30 7.75
C GLN A 257 0.25 -28.20 7.18
N LEU A 258 -0.64 -27.64 6.34
CA LEU A 258 -1.68 -28.39 5.63
C LEU A 258 -1.17 -29.10 4.36
N GLY A 259 0.13 -29.06 4.06
CA GLY A 259 0.74 -29.74 2.91
C GLY A 259 0.31 -29.22 1.54
N ARG A 260 -0.23 -27.99 1.46
CA ARG A 260 -0.65 -27.39 0.18
C ARG A 260 0.52 -26.63 -0.47
N PRO A 261 0.82 -26.86 -1.76
CA PRO A 261 1.86 -26.11 -2.46
C PRO A 261 1.53 -24.61 -2.54
N LEU A 262 2.56 -23.77 -2.56
CA LEU A 262 2.44 -22.32 -2.66
C LEU A 262 1.83 -21.94 -4.01
N GLU A 263 0.53 -21.62 -4.05
CA GLU A 263 -0.05 -20.94 -5.20
C GLU A 263 0.47 -19.50 -5.22
N SER A 264 1.38 -19.22 -6.14
CA SER A 264 1.73 -17.86 -6.53
C SER A 264 0.50 -17.13 -7.06
N ALA A 265 0.42 -15.84 -6.74
CA ALA A 265 -0.67 -14.92 -7.11
C ALA A 265 -1.21 -15.18 -8.53
N PRO A 266 -2.52 -14.97 -8.78
CA PRO A 266 -3.15 -15.26 -10.07
C PRO A 266 -2.36 -14.65 -11.23
N GLY A 267 -1.75 -15.52 -12.05
CA GLY A 267 -0.79 -15.17 -13.12
C GLY A 267 0.40 -16.12 -13.29
N SER A 268 0.55 -17.12 -12.41
CA SER A 268 1.77 -17.94 -12.26
C SER A 268 1.96 -19.14 -13.21
N GLY A 269 1.77 -18.94 -14.51
CA GLY A 269 2.13 -19.93 -15.52
C GLY A 269 3.44 -19.59 -16.22
N GLY A 270 4.60 -19.80 -15.58
CA GLY A 270 5.88 -19.53 -16.24
C GLY A 270 7.12 -19.97 -15.46
N SER A 271 7.62 -21.16 -15.78
CA SER A 271 8.93 -21.63 -15.31
C SER A 271 10.04 -20.68 -15.75
N PHE A 272 10.87 -20.25 -14.80
CA PHE A 272 12.03 -19.38 -15.01
C PHE A 272 13.08 -20.09 -15.90
N ARG A 273 12.91 -20.02 -17.22
CA ARG A 273 13.92 -20.47 -18.19
C ARG A 273 15.02 -19.41 -18.25
N ARG A 274 16.16 -19.69 -17.63
CA ARG A 274 17.42 -18.97 -17.92
C ARG A 274 17.66 -19.02 -19.43
N LYS A 275 17.67 -17.87 -20.10
CA LYS A 275 18.23 -17.74 -21.45
C LYS A 275 19.74 -17.98 -21.35
N GLY A 276 20.14 -19.23 -21.59
CA GLY A 276 21.53 -19.57 -21.86
C GLY A 276 21.97 -18.90 -23.16
N THR A 277 22.88 -17.95 -23.05
CA THR A 277 23.60 -17.38 -24.19
C THR A 277 24.47 -18.48 -24.79
N GLY A 278 24.14 -18.90 -26.01
CA GLY A 278 24.92 -19.83 -26.80
C GLY A 278 26.28 -19.26 -27.21
N GLY A 279 27.28 -20.12 -27.24
CA GLY A 279 28.61 -19.83 -27.75
C GLY A 279 29.60 -20.98 -27.50
N THR A 280 29.54 -22.02 -28.33
CA THR A 280 30.68 -22.88 -28.66
C THR A 280 31.10 -22.58 -30.11
N PRO A 281 32.38 -22.73 -30.49
CA PRO A 281 32.90 -24.08 -30.78
C PRO A 281 34.32 -24.36 -30.26
N ASP A 282 34.48 -25.59 -29.76
CA ASP A 282 35.52 -26.57 -30.09
C ASP A 282 36.91 -26.10 -30.57
N ALA A 283 37.94 -26.43 -29.78
CA ALA A 283 39.30 -26.65 -30.26
C ALA A 283 40.12 -27.50 -29.25
N GLY A 284 40.11 -28.81 -29.48
CA GLY A 284 41.24 -29.75 -29.41
C GLY A 284 42.28 -29.65 -28.27
N THR A 285 42.23 -30.63 -27.36
CA THR A 285 43.38 -31.03 -26.52
C THR A 285 44.01 -32.31 -27.10
N PRO A 286 45.32 -32.37 -27.36
CA PRO A 286 46.02 -33.62 -27.73
C PRO A 286 46.40 -34.46 -26.49
N PRO A 287 46.57 -35.79 -26.62
CA PRO A 287 46.91 -36.65 -25.49
C PRO A 287 48.37 -36.50 -25.05
N ALA A 288 48.58 -36.63 -23.74
CA ALA A 288 49.87 -36.58 -23.05
C ALA A 288 50.75 -37.82 -23.35
N PRO A 289 52.10 -37.70 -23.22
CA PRO A 289 53.03 -38.81 -23.30
C PRO A 289 53.00 -39.72 -22.07
#